data_AF-A0A7W5ASA4-F1
#
_entry.id   AF-A0A7W5ASA4-F1
#
_cell.length_a   1.000
_cell.length_b   1.000
_cell.length_c   1.000
_cell.angle_alpha   90.00
_cell.angle_beta   90.00
_cell.angle_gamma   90.00
#
_symmetry.space_group_name_H-M   'P 1'
#
loop_
_entity.id
_entity.type
_entity.pdbx_description
1 polymer ?
#
loop_
_entity_poly.entity_id
_entity_poly.type
_entity_poly.pdbx_seq_one_letter_code
_entity_poly.pdbx_strand_id
1 'polypeptide(L)'
;MLLFLFGSKDGLVRALLARARTDELALLEGAGDDLGDVFARVWTWLAAEEHRPLLRLWTEAYARSLTEPDGPWAGFARATVDDWLGVLAAGQPAAERDSPDGLARRTLALAVLRGALLDLLATGDTERVGAAVRQQLAVLRGCGSPQ
;
A
#
# COMPACT_ATOMS: atom_id res chain seq x y z
N MET A 1 2.30 -4.03 24.96
CA MET A 1 3.68 -4.56 24.94
C MET A 1 3.99 -5.11 23.54
N LEU A 2 4.14 -4.22 22.54
CA LEU A 2 4.46 -4.57 21.14
C LEU A 2 5.59 -3.70 20.54
N LEU A 3 6.07 -2.70 21.29
CA LEU A 3 7.16 -1.79 20.89
C LEU A 3 8.57 -2.41 20.99
N PHE A 4 8.71 -3.63 21.51
CA PHE A 4 10.04 -4.21 21.81
C PHE A 4 10.63 -5.09 20.69
N LEU A 5 9.86 -5.45 19.65
CA LEU A 5 10.36 -6.36 18.60
C LEU A 5 11.13 -5.66 17.46
N PHE A 6 11.09 -4.32 17.36
CA PHE A 6 11.76 -3.60 16.27
C PHE A 6 12.79 -2.55 16.69
N GLY A 7 13.04 -2.39 18.00
CA GLY A 7 14.19 -1.64 18.54
C GLY A 7 14.25 -0.13 18.26
N SER A 8 13.48 0.43 17.32
CA SER A 8 13.26 1.86 17.08
C SER A 8 12.26 2.08 15.95
N LYS A 9 11.77 3.33 15.79
CA LYS A 9 11.01 3.80 14.62
C LYS A 9 11.66 3.36 13.29
N ASP A 10 12.98 3.50 13.19
CA ASP A 10 13.75 3.17 12.00
C ASP A 10 13.86 1.66 11.77
N GLY A 11 13.88 0.84 12.82
CA GLY A 11 13.84 -0.62 12.72
C GLY A 11 12.48 -1.13 12.24
N LEU A 12 11.38 -0.47 12.63
CA LEU A 12 10.04 -0.79 12.13
C LEU A 12 9.87 -0.34 10.67
N VAL A 13 10.31 0.88 10.33
CA VAL A 13 10.33 1.38 8.94
C VAL A 13 11.19 0.48 8.06
N ARG A 14 12.39 0.10 8.50
CA ARG A 14 13.24 -0.85 7.77
C ARG A 14 12.65 -2.25 7.71
N ALA A 15 11.91 -2.73 8.71
CA ALA A 15 11.26 -4.03 8.64
C ALA A 15 10.06 -4.03 7.67
N LEU A 16 9.25 -2.95 7.66
CA LEU A 16 8.18 -2.73 6.69
C LEU A 16 8.74 -2.59 5.27
N LEU A 17 9.79 -1.79 5.09
CA LEU A 17 10.47 -1.60 3.81
C LEU A 17 11.24 -2.86 3.40
N ALA A 18 11.91 -3.58 4.29
CA ALA A 18 12.62 -4.82 3.96
C ALA A 18 11.65 -5.94 3.61
N ARG A 19 10.46 -5.98 4.23
CA ARG A 19 9.41 -6.95 3.89
C ARG A 19 8.73 -6.60 2.56
N ALA A 20 8.48 -5.31 2.30
CA ALA A 20 8.09 -4.85 0.96
C ALA A 20 9.19 -5.18 -0.07
N ARG A 21 10.47 -5.00 0.30
CA ARG A 21 11.67 -5.14 -0.55
C ARG A 21 12.10 -6.58 -0.85
N THR A 22 11.79 -7.53 0.04
CA THR A 22 12.08 -8.96 -0.19
C THR A 22 11.16 -9.54 -1.26
N ASP A 23 9.98 -8.93 -1.47
CA ASP A 23 9.10 -9.22 -2.60
C ASP A 23 9.29 -8.22 -3.77
N GLU A 24 9.77 -6.99 -3.53
CA GLU A 24 9.96 -5.88 -4.50
C GLU A 24 10.83 -6.25 -5.71
N LEU A 25 11.84 -7.11 -5.56
CA LEU A 25 12.67 -7.56 -6.68
C LEU A 25 11.99 -8.65 -7.54
N ALA A 26 11.00 -9.38 -7.02
CA ALA A 26 10.19 -10.33 -7.79
C ALA A 26 8.85 -9.74 -8.24
N LEU A 27 8.35 -8.69 -7.56
CA LEU A 27 7.12 -7.98 -7.89
C LEU A 27 7.29 -7.05 -9.10
N LEU A 28 8.49 -6.48 -9.27
CA LEU A 28 8.83 -5.56 -10.37
C LEU A 28 9.44 -6.28 -11.58
N GLU A 29 9.91 -7.52 -11.44
CA GLU A 29 10.22 -8.37 -12.59
C GLU A 29 8.91 -8.83 -13.26
N GLY A 30 8.60 -8.23 -14.41
CA GLY A 30 7.48 -8.63 -15.26
C GLY A 30 6.13 -8.01 -14.96
N ALA A 31 6.01 -7.15 -13.93
CA ALA A 31 4.92 -6.17 -13.92
C ALA A 31 5.26 -5.15 -15.01
N GLY A 32 4.60 -5.24 -16.16
CA GLY A 32 4.74 -4.21 -17.19
C GLY A 32 4.23 -2.86 -16.69
N ASP A 33 4.01 -1.94 -17.62
CA ASP A 33 3.40 -0.64 -17.34
C ASP A 33 1.87 -0.75 -17.03
N ASP A 34 1.47 -1.64 -16.10
CA ASP A 34 0.07 -1.84 -15.65
C ASP A 34 -0.11 -1.63 -14.12
N LEU A 35 -0.78 -0.54 -13.77
CA LEU A 35 -1.11 -0.14 -12.40
C LEU A 35 -2.05 -1.15 -11.74
N GLY A 36 -2.94 -1.79 -12.51
CA GLY A 36 -3.84 -2.82 -12.04
C GLY A 36 -3.10 -4.05 -11.51
N ASP A 37 -2.03 -4.46 -12.19
CA ASP A 37 -1.22 -5.60 -11.76
C ASP A 37 -0.46 -5.29 -10.46
N VAL A 38 0.15 -4.11 -10.35
CA VAL A 38 0.79 -3.68 -9.09
C VAL A 38 -0.24 -3.64 -7.96
N PHE A 39 -1.42 -3.04 -8.20
CA PHE A 39 -2.51 -2.98 -7.23
C PHE A 39 -2.96 -4.37 -6.76
N ALA A 40 -3.14 -5.33 -7.68
CA ALA A 40 -3.57 -6.68 -7.36
C ALA A 40 -2.53 -7.45 -6.52
N ARG A 41 -1.24 -7.30 -6.84
CA ARG A 41 -0.15 -7.91 -6.08
C ARG A 41 -0.07 -7.33 -4.67
N VAL A 42 -0.18 -6.01 -4.53
CA VAL A 42 -0.20 -5.34 -3.23
C VAL A 42 -1.39 -5.81 -2.39
N TRP A 43 -2.59 -5.92 -2.98
CA TRP A 43 -3.74 -6.44 -2.25
C TRP A 43 -3.55 -7.88 -1.77
N THR A 44 -3.00 -8.75 -2.62
CA THR A 44 -2.73 -10.15 -2.27
C THR A 44 -1.86 -10.24 -1.01
N TRP A 45 -0.84 -9.39 -0.92
CA TRP A 45 0.00 -9.28 0.27
C TRP A 45 -0.78 -8.72 1.47
N LEU A 46 -1.52 -7.62 1.31
CA LEU A 46 -2.30 -7.02 2.41
C LEU A 46 -3.36 -7.95 3.00
N ALA A 47 -3.93 -8.82 2.17
CA ALA A 47 -4.99 -9.75 2.57
C ALA A 47 -4.47 -11.02 3.27
N ALA A 48 -3.16 -11.30 3.18
CA ALA A 48 -2.55 -12.49 3.75
C ALA A 48 -2.61 -12.47 5.30
N GLU A 49 -3.08 -13.56 5.89
CA GLU A 49 -3.31 -13.61 7.34
C GLU A 49 -2.01 -13.49 8.14
N GLU A 50 -0.91 -13.99 7.56
CA GLU A 50 0.43 -13.96 8.15
C GLU A 50 0.93 -12.52 8.35
N HIS A 51 0.33 -11.53 7.67
CA HIS A 51 0.74 -10.13 7.72
C HIS A 51 -0.12 -9.30 8.69
N ARG A 52 -1.22 -9.85 9.22
CA ARG A 52 -2.13 -9.13 10.14
C ARG A 52 -1.42 -8.52 11.38
N PRO A 53 -0.50 -9.22 12.08
CA PRO A 53 0.18 -8.62 13.24
C PRO A 53 1.03 -7.40 12.87
N LEU A 54 1.76 -7.49 11.75
CA LEU A 54 2.58 -6.39 11.23
C LEU A 54 1.70 -5.20 10.81
N LEU A 55 0.61 -5.47 10.11
CA LEU A 55 -0.29 -4.45 9.59
C LEU A 55 -1.05 -3.70 10.70
N ARG A 56 -1.38 -4.37 11.81
CA ARG A 56 -1.94 -3.69 13.00
C ARG A 56 -0.94 -2.70 13.61
N LEU A 57 0.32 -3.10 13.72
CA LEU A 57 1.39 -2.21 14.21
C LEU A 57 1.61 -1.03 13.27
N TRP A 58 1.56 -1.28 11.95
CA TRP A 58 1.60 -0.22 10.95
C TRP A 58 0.45 0.78 11.13
N THR A 59 -0.79 0.32 11.32
CA THR A 59 -1.95 1.18 11.57
C THR A 59 -1.78 2.04 12.82
N GLU A 60 -1.26 1.46 13.91
CA GLU A 60 -0.97 2.19 15.14
C GLU A 60 0.09 3.29 14.93
N ALA A 61 1.19 2.97 14.26
CA ALA A 61 2.24 3.93 13.92
C ALA A 61 1.74 5.05 12.99
N TYR A 62 0.92 4.70 11.99
CA TYR A 62 0.30 5.66 11.08
C TYR A 62 -0.62 6.61 11.82
N ALA A 63 -1.51 6.10 12.67
CA ALA A 63 -2.41 6.92 13.49
C ALA A 63 -1.62 7.85 14.42
N ARG A 64 -0.62 7.33 15.15
CA ARG A 64 0.24 8.16 16.01
C ARG A 64 0.96 9.25 15.25
N SER A 65 1.47 8.97 14.06
CA SER A 65 2.11 9.99 13.21
C SER A 65 1.18 11.14 12.84
N LEU A 66 -0.14 10.91 12.80
CA LEU A 66 -1.14 11.94 12.47
C LEU A 66 -1.59 12.72 13.70
N THR A 67 -1.66 12.07 14.86
CA THR A 67 -2.17 12.67 16.10
C THR A 67 -1.08 13.25 16.99
N GLU A 68 0.17 12.81 16.84
CA GLU A 68 1.34 13.22 17.62
C GLU A 68 2.44 13.70 16.66
N PRO A 69 2.32 14.91 16.09
CA PRO A 69 3.21 15.39 15.02
C PRO A 69 4.68 15.54 15.46
N ASP A 70 4.93 15.75 16.76
CA ASP A 70 6.27 15.84 17.36
C ASP A 70 6.69 14.56 18.09
N GLY A 71 5.88 13.50 17.99
CA GLY A 71 6.11 12.24 18.66
C GLY A 71 7.14 11.35 17.97
N PRO A 72 7.44 10.16 18.54
CA PRO A 72 8.38 9.20 17.95
C PRO A 72 8.02 8.80 16.52
N TRP A 73 6.75 8.90 16.13
CA TRP A 73 6.24 8.54 14.81
C TRP A 73 6.09 9.74 13.86
N ALA A 74 6.55 10.93 14.24
CA ALA A 74 6.50 12.15 13.42
C ALA A 74 6.91 11.89 11.95
N GLY A 75 6.07 12.29 11.01
CA GLY A 75 6.32 12.17 9.57
C GLY A 75 6.21 10.77 8.97
N PHE A 76 5.98 9.72 9.77
CA PHE A 76 5.84 8.34 9.28
C PHE A 76 4.69 8.18 8.28
N ALA A 77 3.53 8.79 8.56
CA ALA A 77 2.38 8.73 7.67
C ALA A 77 2.68 9.35 6.29
N ARG A 78 3.31 10.53 6.28
CA ARG A 78 3.70 11.23 5.04
C ARG A 78 4.72 10.44 4.23
N ALA A 79 5.80 9.98 4.87
CA ALA A 79 6.83 9.17 4.22
C ALA A 79 6.21 7.90 3.60
N THR A 80 5.30 7.24 4.33
CA THR A 80 4.59 6.06 3.81
C THR A 80 3.68 6.41 2.62
N VAL A 81 3.04 7.59 2.59
CA VAL A 81 2.29 8.00 1.40
C VAL A 81 3.24 8.15 0.21
N ASP A 82 4.34 8.87 0.39
CA ASP A 82 5.30 9.17 -0.68
C ASP A 82 5.92 7.88 -1.25
N ASP A 83 6.36 6.96 -0.38
CA ASP A 83 6.96 5.68 -0.78
C ASP A 83 5.98 4.82 -1.60
N TRP A 84 4.74 4.67 -1.13
CA TRP A 84 3.74 3.83 -1.81
C TRP A 84 3.25 4.45 -3.13
N LEU A 85 3.20 5.79 -3.23
CA LEU A 85 2.96 6.45 -4.51
C LEU A 85 4.10 6.17 -5.49
N GLY A 86 5.34 6.09 -5.02
CA GLY A 86 6.50 5.65 -5.81
C GLY A 86 6.37 4.22 -6.33
N VAL A 87 5.97 3.28 -5.46
CA VAL A 87 5.73 1.87 -5.83
C VAL A 87 4.63 1.76 -6.88
N LEU A 88 3.49 2.44 -6.69
CA LEU A 88 2.37 2.38 -7.63
C LEU A 88 2.69 3.06 -8.97
N ALA A 89 3.52 4.10 -8.95
CA ALA A 89 4.03 4.74 -10.16
C ALA A 89 4.88 3.81 -11.02
N ALA A 90 5.47 2.74 -10.46
CA ALA A 90 6.22 1.75 -11.25
C ALA A 90 5.32 0.96 -12.21
N GLY A 91 4.02 0.85 -11.93
CA GLY A 91 3.04 0.25 -12.84
C GLY A 91 2.44 1.23 -13.86
N GLN A 92 2.99 2.44 -14.00
CA GLN A 92 2.48 3.42 -14.95
C GLN A 92 3.51 3.68 -16.06
N PRO A 93 3.09 3.74 -17.34
CA PRO A 93 3.96 4.19 -18.42
C PRO A 93 4.48 5.59 -18.10
N ALA A 94 5.71 5.93 -18.50
CA ALA A 94 6.33 7.22 -18.16
C ALA A 94 5.43 8.43 -18.50
N ALA A 95 4.78 8.41 -19.67
CA ALA A 95 3.87 9.47 -20.10
C ALA A 95 2.66 9.66 -19.17
N GLU A 96 2.11 8.56 -18.63
CA GLU A 96 1.03 8.61 -17.65
C GLU A 96 1.57 9.01 -16.27
N ARG A 97 2.66 8.39 -15.83
CA ARG A 97 3.27 8.57 -14.51
C ARG A 97 3.57 10.04 -14.19
N ASP A 98 4.05 10.77 -15.19
CA ASP A 98 4.45 12.18 -15.07
C ASP A 98 3.28 13.16 -15.31
N SER A 99 2.08 12.64 -15.59
CA SER A 99 0.86 13.43 -15.77
C SER A 99 0.07 13.62 -14.47
N PRO A 100 -0.73 14.70 -14.35
CA PRO A 100 -1.66 14.89 -13.23
C PRO A 100 -2.70 13.76 -13.11
N ASP A 101 -3.17 13.23 -14.24
CA ASP A 101 -4.13 12.12 -14.26
C ASP A 101 -3.52 10.84 -13.71
N GLY A 102 -2.30 10.49 -14.14
CA GLY A 102 -1.58 9.34 -13.59
C GLY A 102 -1.36 9.46 -12.08
N LEU A 103 -1.02 10.64 -11.56
CA LEU A 103 -0.93 10.88 -10.13
C LEU A 103 -2.27 10.65 -9.42
N ALA A 104 -3.38 11.15 -9.97
CA ALA A 104 -4.71 10.94 -9.42
C ALA A 104 -5.09 9.45 -9.41
N ARG A 105 -4.79 8.70 -10.48
CA ARG A 105 -5.06 7.25 -10.59
C ARG A 105 -4.31 6.44 -9.54
N ARG A 106 -3.00 6.65 -9.36
CA ARG A 106 -2.24 5.94 -8.32
C ARG A 106 -2.62 6.38 -6.90
N THR A 107 -3.03 7.64 -6.72
CA THR A 107 -3.56 8.12 -5.44
C THR A 107 -4.87 7.41 -5.08
N LEU A 108 -5.78 7.26 -6.05
CA LEU A 108 -7.03 6.51 -5.87
C LEU A 108 -6.76 5.04 -5.53
N ALA A 109 -5.86 4.40 -6.27
CA ALA A 109 -5.44 3.01 -6.01
C ALA A 109 -4.94 2.86 -4.56
N LEU A 110 -4.08 3.77 -4.10
CA LEU A 110 -3.56 3.77 -2.74
C LEU A 110 -4.65 3.99 -1.68
N ALA A 111 -5.59 4.90 -1.94
CA ALA A 111 -6.71 5.16 -1.04
C ALA A 111 -7.59 3.90 -0.85
N VAL A 112 -7.90 3.20 -1.94
CA VAL A 112 -8.70 1.96 -1.88
C VAL A 112 -7.95 0.86 -1.11
N LEU A 113 -6.66 0.64 -1.39
CA LEU A 113 -5.87 -0.36 -0.67
C LEU A 113 -5.82 -0.09 0.84
N ARG A 114 -5.66 1.18 1.24
CA ARG A 114 -5.65 1.57 2.65
C ARG A 114 -7.00 1.39 3.32
N GLY A 115 -8.09 1.79 2.65
CA GLY A 115 -9.44 1.58 3.17
C GLY A 115 -9.76 0.09 3.35
N ALA A 116 -9.42 -0.72 2.34
CA ALA A 116 -9.60 -2.17 2.37
C ALA A 116 -8.77 -2.84 3.48
N LEU A 117 -7.52 -2.41 3.66
CA LEU A 117 -6.67 -2.88 4.76
C LEU A 117 -7.33 -2.62 6.12
N LEU A 118 -7.76 -1.38 6.38
CA LEU A 118 -8.35 -1.00 7.67
C LEU A 118 -9.65 -1.77 7.93
N ASP A 119 -10.50 -1.91 6.91
CA ASP A 119 -11.73 -2.70 6.99
C ASP A 119 -11.41 -4.17 7.33
N LEU A 120 -10.49 -4.79 6.59
CA LEU A 120 -10.10 -6.18 6.81
C LEU A 120 -9.52 -6.40 8.21
N LEU A 121 -8.70 -5.47 8.72
CA LEU A 121 -8.14 -5.57 10.07
C LEU A 121 -9.22 -5.43 11.15
N ALA A 122 -10.25 -4.62 10.90
CA ALA A 122 -11.35 -4.37 11.82
C ALA A 122 -12.38 -5.51 11.83
N THR A 123 -12.68 -6.10 10.67
CA THR A 123 -13.80 -7.05 10.49
C THR A 123 -13.35 -8.50 10.32
N GLY A 124 -12.15 -8.73 9.80
CA GLY A 124 -11.67 -10.06 9.41
C GLY A 124 -12.33 -10.63 8.15
N ASP A 125 -13.23 -9.87 7.50
CA ASP A 125 -14.06 -10.34 6.38
C ASP A 125 -13.30 -10.25 5.04
N THR A 126 -12.45 -11.24 4.80
CA THR A 126 -11.61 -11.31 3.59
C THR A 126 -12.43 -11.43 2.30
N GLU A 127 -13.59 -12.08 2.34
CA GLU A 127 -14.41 -12.28 1.14
C GLU A 127 -15.06 -10.98 0.68
N ARG A 128 -15.76 -10.27 1.59
CA ARG A 128 -16.43 -9.00 1.27
C ARG A 128 -15.44 -7.93 0.85
N VAL A 129 -14.36 -7.77 1.61
CA VAL A 129 -13.34 -6.75 1.30
C VAL A 129 -12.63 -7.11 0.00
N GLY A 130 -12.28 -8.38 -0.20
CA GLY A 130 -11.68 -8.85 -1.45
C GLY A 130 -12.59 -8.64 -2.67
N ALA A 131 -13.90 -8.78 -2.52
CA ALA A 131 -14.86 -8.48 -3.58
C ALA A 131 -14.84 -7.00 -3.97
N ALA A 132 -14.83 -6.08 -3.00
CA ALA A 132 -14.72 -4.65 -3.26
C ALA A 132 -13.40 -4.29 -3.99
N VAL A 133 -12.29 -4.89 -3.57
CA VAL A 133 -10.98 -4.66 -4.21
C VAL A 133 -10.96 -5.19 -5.65
N ARG A 134 -11.58 -6.35 -5.93
CA ARG A 134 -11.71 -6.88 -7.30
C ARG A 134 -12.55 -5.95 -8.20
N GLN A 135 -13.59 -5.30 -7.68
CA GLN A 135 -14.35 -4.30 -8.43
C GLN A 135 -13.48 -3.09 -8.79
N GLN A 136 -12.70 -2.57 -7.84
CA GLN A 136 -11.78 -1.48 -8.13
C GLN A 136 -10.71 -1.88 -9.16
N LEU A 137 -10.18 -3.11 -9.08
CA LEU A 137 -9.22 -3.62 -10.06
C LEU A 137 -9.81 -3.62 -11.49
N ALA A 138 -11.09 -3.99 -11.64
CA ALA A 138 -11.76 -3.92 -12.94
C ALA A 138 -11.85 -2.49 -13.48
N VAL A 139 -12.11 -1.50 -12.62
CA VAL A 139 -12.10 -0.08 -12.98
C VAL A 139 -10.71 0.37 -13.43
N LEU A 140 -9.67 0.03 -12.67
CA LEU A 140 -8.28 0.39 -12.99
C LEU A 140 -7.84 -0.13 -14.36
N ARG A 141 -8.22 -1.36 -14.70
CA ARG A 141 -7.93 -1.98 -16.01
C ARG A 141 -8.81 -1.43 -17.13
N GLY A 142 -10.06 -1.09 -16.84
CA GLY A 142 -10.98 -0.48 -17.81
C GLY A 142 -10.59 0.93 -18.24
N CYS A 143 -9.93 1.71 -17.38
CA CYS A 143 -9.42 3.04 -17.71
C CYS A 143 -8.21 3.05 -18.66
N GLY A 144 -7.55 1.89 -18.88
CA GLY A 144 -6.35 1.76 -19.72
C GLY A 144 -6.60 1.38 -21.18
N SER A 145 -7.85 1.23 -21.61
CA SER A 145 -8.16 0.92 -23.03
C SER A 145 -8.31 2.22 -23.82
N PRO A 146 -7.38 2.57 -24.73
CA PRO A 146 -7.64 3.64 -25.69
C PRO A 146 -8.69 3.14 -26.68
N GLN A 147 -9.75 3.93 -26.87
CA GLN A 147 -10.65 3.80 -28.03
C GLN A 147 -10.05 4.55 -29.22
#